data_AF-A0A453AHD1-F1
#
_entry.id   AF-A0A453AHD1-F1
#
_cell.length_a   1.000
_cell.length_b   1.000
_cell.length_c   1.000
_cell.angle_alpha   90.00
_cell.angle_beta   90.00
_cell.angle_gamma   90.00
#
_symmetry.space_group_name_H-M   'P 1'
#
loop_
_entity.id
_entity.type
_entity.pdbx_description
1 polymer ?
#
loop_
_entity_poly.entity_id
_entity_poly.type
_entity_poly.pdbx_seq_one_letter_code
_entity_poly.pdbx_strand_id
1 'polypeptide(L)'
;MAKIKAVLDQETWIAVDVPEEFQAIVLSLSSTDFPVNGMEMPSNDNNSKLSEDGVSTSQESAHSTENNVENSNGTSTTSNENKVESTSQTENSVAGHVRPVAQTIVLGGVGYHMVNCGLILLKMLSEYVDISKCLPSLSFEVVQRVVEILKHFNTRTCQLVLGAGAMQVSGLKSITSKHLALASQIISFVHSLIPDIRRVLFLKIPEARKHLLMSELDRVTQGL
;
A
#
# COMPACT_ATOMS: atom_id res chain seq x y z
N MET A 1 9.21 17.48 3.91
CA MET A 1 9.99 16.83 2.81
C MET A 1 11.47 16.65 3.14
N ALA A 2 12.19 17.66 3.64
CA ALA A 2 13.64 17.54 3.91
C ALA A 2 14.03 16.37 4.84
N LYS A 3 13.26 16.14 5.92
CA LYS A 3 13.52 15.05 6.88
C LYS A 3 13.43 13.66 6.25
N ILE A 4 12.33 13.35 5.53
CA ILE A 4 12.15 12.02 4.90
C ILE A 4 13.20 11.78 3.80
N LYS A 5 13.57 12.82 3.04
CA LYS A 5 14.65 12.74 2.05
C LYS A 5 15.98 12.40 2.71
N ALA A 6 16.35 13.12 3.78
CA ALA A 6 17.62 12.89 4.48
C ALA A 6 17.70 11.46 5.06
N VAL A 7 16.58 10.97 5.62
CA VAL A 7 16.48 9.60 6.14
C VAL A 7 16.63 8.56 5.03
N LEU A 8 15.95 8.75 3.90
CA LEU A 8 16.07 7.86 2.74
C LEU A 8 17.47 7.87 2.16
N ASP A 9 18.11 9.03 2.05
CA ASP A 9 19.45 9.17 1.50
C ASP A 9 20.51 8.47 2.35
N GLN A 10 20.27 8.32 3.65
CA GLN A 10 21.17 7.61 4.57
C GLN A 10 20.78 6.13 4.77
N GLU A 11 19.70 5.66 4.15
CA GLU A 11 19.18 4.30 4.35
C GLU A 11 20.14 3.23 3.79
N THR A 12 20.42 2.22 4.60
CA THR A 12 21.33 1.11 4.23
C THR A 12 20.60 -0.17 3.87
N TRP A 13 19.26 -0.16 3.97
CA TRP A 13 18.40 -1.31 3.66
C TRP A 13 18.79 -2.54 4.48
N ILE A 14 18.98 -2.32 5.78
CA ILE A 14 19.20 -3.37 6.77
C ILE A 14 17.92 -3.50 7.59
N ALA A 15 17.47 -4.73 7.78
CA ALA A 15 16.31 -5.01 8.62
C ALA A 15 16.59 -4.51 10.04
N VAL A 16 15.64 -3.77 10.60
CA VAL A 16 15.73 -3.24 11.96
C VAL A 16 14.73 -3.95 12.85
N ASP A 17 15.08 -4.03 14.13
CA ASP A 17 14.15 -4.43 15.16
C ASP A 17 12.96 -3.45 15.19
N VAL A 18 11.75 -3.97 15.40
CA VAL A 18 10.53 -3.17 15.47
C VAL A 18 10.14 -2.99 16.92
N PRO A 19 10.29 -1.77 17.49
CA PRO A 19 9.80 -1.48 18.83
C PRO A 19 8.28 -1.63 18.94
N GLU A 20 7.80 -2.02 20.12
CA GLU A 20 6.38 -2.28 20.38
C GLU A 20 5.50 -1.05 20.08
N GLU A 21 6.02 0.18 20.20
CA GLU A 21 5.25 1.38 19.87
C GLU A 21 4.85 1.46 18.39
N PHE A 22 5.63 0.90 17.46
CA PHE A 22 5.28 0.92 16.05
C PHE A 22 4.17 -0.08 15.74
N GLN A 23 4.19 -1.24 16.40
CA GLN A 23 3.08 -2.19 16.33
C GLN A 23 1.80 -1.57 16.90
N ALA A 24 1.90 -0.83 18.01
CA ALA A 24 0.77 -0.11 18.59
C ALA A 24 0.20 0.97 17.65
N ILE A 25 1.06 1.69 16.90
CA ILE A 25 0.61 2.66 15.88
C ILE A 25 -0.25 1.95 14.83
N VAL A 26 0.22 0.83 14.28
CA VAL A 26 -0.53 0.06 13.27
C VAL A 26 -1.88 -0.39 13.83
N LEU A 27 -1.89 -0.98 15.02
CA LEU A 27 -3.12 -1.43 15.67
C LEU A 27 -4.10 -0.27 15.92
N SER A 28 -3.61 0.89 16.35
CA SER A 28 -4.43 2.09 16.56
C SER A 28 -5.07 2.59 15.26
N LEU A 29 -4.30 2.62 14.17
CA LEU A 29 -4.79 2.99 12.85
C LEU A 29 -5.87 2.02 12.38
N SER A 30 -5.67 0.70 12.52
CA SER A 30 -6.64 -0.32 12.09
C SER A 30 -7.88 -0.39 12.99
N SER A 31 -7.73 -0.25 14.32
CA SER A 31 -8.81 -0.42 15.31
C SER A 31 -9.74 0.79 15.45
N THR A 32 -9.55 1.84 14.65
CA THR A 32 -10.42 3.03 14.71
C THR A 32 -11.79 2.70 14.10
N ASP A 33 -12.56 1.83 14.72
CA ASP A 33 -13.98 1.61 14.46
C ASP A 33 -14.78 2.67 15.21
N PHE A 34 -15.60 3.44 14.50
CA PHE A 34 -16.61 4.28 15.11
C PHE A 34 -17.99 3.69 14.85
N PRO A 35 -18.84 3.58 15.88
CA PRO A 35 -20.23 3.19 15.68
C PRO A 35 -20.91 4.23 14.80
N VAL A 36 -21.45 3.78 13.67
CA VAL A 36 -22.41 4.54 12.88
C VAL A 36 -23.59 4.84 13.80
N ASN A 37 -23.67 6.08 14.29
CA ASN A 37 -24.86 6.57 14.96
C ASN A 37 -25.91 6.86 13.87
N GLY A 38 -26.43 5.78 13.27
CA GLY A 38 -27.52 5.77 12.32
C GLY A 38 -28.75 5.21 13.01
N MET A 39 -29.47 6.06 13.72
CA MET A 39 -30.88 5.81 14.04
C MET A 39 -31.71 6.70 13.11
N GLU A 40 -31.86 6.27 11.86
CA GLU A 40 -32.94 6.75 11.00
C GLU A 40 -33.91 5.59 10.76
N MET A 41 -35.14 5.82 11.22
CA MET A 41 -36.29 4.94 11.12
C MET A 41 -36.70 4.72 9.65
N PRO A 42 -37.20 3.53 9.28
CA PRO A 42 -37.81 3.33 7.97
C PRO A 42 -39.22 3.95 7.96
N SER A 43 -39.39 5.04 7.24
CA SER A 43 -40.72 5.50 6.81
C SER A 43 -41.14 4.68 5.60
N ASN A 44 -42.13 3.83 5.83
CA ASN A 44 -42.83 3.02 4.85
C ASN A 44 -43.95 3.86 4.22
N ASP A 45 -43.81 4.26 2.96
CA ASP A 45 -44.93 4.75 2.16
C ASP A 45 -45.02 3.99 0.82
N ASN A 46 -45.97 3.06 0.79
CA ASN A 46 -46.59 2.57 -0.43
C ASN A 46 -47.57 3.63 -0.93
N ASN A 47 -47.48 4.06 -2.20
CA ASN A 47 -48.62 3.93 -3.13
C ASN A 47 -48.30 4.21 -4.60
N SER A 48 -48.61 3.21 -5.43
CA SER A 48 -49.26 3.18 -6.74
C SER A 48 -49.19 4.34 -7.76
N LYS A 49 -49.10 3.90 -9.05
CA LYS A 49 -49.99 4.20 -10.22
C LYS A 49 -49.21 4.79 -11.42
N LEU A 50 -48.96 3.99 -12.48
CA LEU A 50 -49.67 3.97 -13.79
C LEU A 50 -49.86 5.38 -14.38
N SER A 51 -49.43 5.74 -15.60
CA SER A 51 -49.69 5.11 -16.90
C SER A 51 -48.93 5.85 -18.01
N GLU A 52 -48.72 5.20 -19.17
CA GLU A 52 -48.84 5.71 -20.56
C GLU A 52 -47.93 6.90 -21.03
N ASP A 53 -47.43 7.02 -22.26
CA ASP A 53 -47.46 6.30 -23.54
C ASP A 53 -46.46 7.03 -24.47
N GLY A 54 -46.09 6.48 -25.64
CA GLY A 54 -45.55 7.30 -26.75
C GLY A 54 -44.22 6.89 -27.40
N VAL A 55 -44.28 5.82 -28.20
CA VAL A 55 -44.02 5.79 -29.67
C VAL A 55 -42.78 6.48 -30.29
N SER A 56 -42.13 5.68 -31.17
CA SER A 56 -41.33 6.01 -32.37
C SER A 56 -39.85 6.38 -32.21
N THR A 57 -38.91 6.00 -33.09
CA THR A 57 -38.90 5.13 -34.29
C THR A 57 -37.43 5.09 -34.75
N SER A 58 -36.98 3.90 -35.18
CA SER A 58 -35.89 3.59 -36.12
C SER A 58 -34.48 4.17 -35.94
N GLN A 59 -33.46 3.30 -35.96
CA GLN A 59 -32.79 2.99 -37.23
C GLN A 59 -31.91 1.72 -37.14
N GLU A 60 -32.08 0.87 -38.15
CA GLU A 60 -31.26 -0.27 -38.52
C GLU A 60 -29.81 0.12 -38.82
N SER A 61 -28.87 -0.79 -38.59
CA SER A 61 -28.14 -1.39 -39.70
C SER A 61 -27.48 -2.70 -39.26
N ALA A 62 -27.86 -3.77 -39.96
CA ALA A 62 -27.15 -5.05 -39.99
C ALA A 62 -25.82 -4.91 -40.77
N HIS A 63 -24.84 -5.78 -40.50
CA HIS A 63 -24.48 -6.86 -41.42
C HIS A 63 -23.36 -7.74 -40.84
N SER A 64 -23.51 -9.03 -41.09
CA SER A 64 -22.70 -10.20 -40.76
C SER A 64 -21.36 -10.23 -41.52
N THR A 65 -20.39 -11.03 -41.05
CA THR A 65 -19.77 -12.10 -41.86
C THR A 65 -18.83 -12.98 -41.03
N GLU A 66 -18.67 -14.22 -41.52
CA GLU A 66 -18.27 -15.44 -40.85
C GLU A 66 -16.82 -15.87 -41.16
N ASN A 67 -16.30 -16.82 -40.34
CA ASN A 67 -15.32 -17.89 -40.64
C ASN A 67 -13.87 -17.45 -41.00
N ASN A 68 -12.78 -18.19 -40.74
CA ASN A 68 -12.57 -19.63 -40.66
C ASN A 68 -11.22 -19.98 -39.97
N VAL A 69 -11.05 -21.27 -39.66
CA VAL A 69 -9.93 -21.98 -39.02
C VAL A 69 -8.78 -22.32 -40.01
N GLU A 70 -7.53 -22.43 -39.51
CA GLU A 70 -6.48 -23.47 -39.79
C GLU A 70 -5.07 -22.93 -39.42
N ASN A 71 -4.38 -23.49 -38.41
CA ASN A 71 -3.46 -24.65 -38.43
C ASN A 71 -2.02 -24.32 -38.91
N SER A 72 -1.02 -24.57 -38.06
CA SER A 72 0.14 -25.48 -38.32
C SER A 72 1.38 -25.23 -37.45
N ASN A 73 2.03 -26.35 -37.14
CA ASN A 73 3.12 -26.64 -36.19
C ASN A 73 4.55 -26.23 -36.62
N GLY A 74 5.49 -26.32 -35.65
CA GLY A 74 6.92 -26.59 -35.89
C GLY A 74 7.82 -26.12 -34.72
N THR A 75 8.08 -26.87 -33.64
CA THR A 75 8.96 -28.07 -33.47
C THR A 75 10.41 -27.75 -33.03
N SER A 76 10.78 -28.28 -31.84
CA SER A 76 12.10 -28.78 -31.39
C SER A 76 13.22 -27.75 -31.03
N THR A 77 14.10 -27.92 -30.02
CA THR A 77 14.63 -29.13 -29.36
C THR A 77 15.56 -28.77 -28.18
N THR A 78 15.52 -29.57 -27.08
CA THR A 78 16.62 -30.09 -26.19
C THR A 78 17.75 -29.18 -25.67
N SER A 79 18.40 -29.34 -24.51
CA SER A 79 18.34 -30.20 -23.31
C SER A 79 19.45 -29.67 -22.37
N ASN A 80 19.33 -29.81 -21.05
CA ASN A 80 20.25 -30.59 -20.21
C ASN A 80 20.19 -30.23 -18.72
N GLU A 81 20.27 -31.30 -17.95
CA GLU A 81 20.16 -31.47 -16.51
C GLU A 81 21.45 -31.12 -15.75
N ASN A 82 21.30 -30.83 -14.45
CA ASN A 82 22.10 -31.32 -13.32
C ASN A 82 21.63 -30.59 -12.05
N LYS A 83 21.68 -31.07 -10.80
CA LYS A 83 21.75 -32.38 -10.11
C LYS A 83 22.00 -31.95 -8.63
N VAL A 84 21.11 -32.33 -7.71
CA VAL A 84 21.31 -32.84 -6.31
C VAL A 84 22.41 -32.13 -5.46
N GLU A 85 22.20 -31.64 -4.22
CA GLU A 85 21.83 -32.37 -3.00
C GLU A 85 21.67 -31.41 -1.81
N SER A 86 20.84 -31.84 -0.86
CA SER A 86 20.67 -31.39 0.53
C SER A 86 21.97 -31.36 1.35
N THR A 87 21.98 -30.61 2.47
CA THR A 87 22.30 -31.16 3.81
C THR A 87 22.02 -30.13 4.90
N SER A 88 21.14 -30.52 5.80
CA SER A 88 20.85 -29.95 7.11
C SER A 88 22.00 -30.15 8.07
N GLN A 89 22.31 -29.16 8.91
CA GLN A 89 22.98 -29.40 10.19
C GLN A 89 22.19 -28.75 11.31
N THR A 90 21.74 -29.62 12.21
CA THR A 90 21.06 -29.42 13.48
C THR A 90 22.09 -29.64 14.55
N GLU A 91 22.34 -28.72 15.51
CA GLU A 91 22.83 -29.07 16.88
C GLU A 91 22.46 -27.98 17.93
N ASN A 92 21.51 -28.37 18.79
CA ASN A 92 21.24 -28.12 20.21
C ASN A 92 21.90 -27.00 21.07
N SER A 93 20.99 -26.40 21.87
CA SER A 93 21.05 -26.10 23.34
C SER A 93 21.41 -24.68 23.81
N VAL A 94 20.41 -23.98 24.35
CA VAL A 94 20.23 -23.65 25.79
C VAL A 94 19.19 -22.52 25.90
N ALA A 95 18.16 -22.75 26.72
CA ALA A 95 17.10 -21.79 27.02
C ALA A 95 17.66 -20.54 27.72
N GLY A 96 17.65 -19.42 27.02
CA GLY A 96 17.64 -18.08 27.58
C GLY A 96 16.42 -17.35 27.02
N HIS A 97 15.49 -16.95 27.89
CA HIS A 97 14.34 -16.13 27.51
C HIS A 97 14.82 -14.70 27.19
N VAL A 98 15.41 -14.54 26.00
CA VAL A 98 15.41 -13.26 25.29
C VAL A 98 14.10 -13.27 24.52
N ARG A 99 13.16 -12.40 24.88
CA ARG A 99 11.97 -12.14 24.03
C ARG A 99 12.50 -11.97 22.59
N PRO A 100 12.05 -12.77 21.60
CA PRO A 100 12.46 -12.57 20.22
C PRO A 100 12.07 -11.14 19.87
N VAL A 101 13.06 -10.27 19.68
CA VAL A 101 12.79 -8.92 19.21
C VAL A 101 12.21 -9.09 17.81
N ALA A 102 10.94 -8.73 17.64
CA ALA A 102 10.26 -8.91 16.37
C ALA A 102 10.87 -7.93 15.37
N GLN A 103 11.54 -8.46 14.34
CA GLN A 103 12.00 -7.68 13.19
C GLN A 103 10.88 -7.39 12.20
N THR A 104 9.68 -7.89 12.49
CA THR A 104 8.51 -7.77 11.66
C THR A 104 7.42 -6.97 12.35
N ILE A 105 6.77 -6.11 11.57
CA ILE A 105 5.53 -5.46 11.94
C ILE A 105 4.36 -6.23 11.33
N VAL A 106 3.29 -6.46 12.08
CA VAL A 106 2.13 -7.23 11.61
C VAL A 106 0.99 -6.28 11.28
N LEU A 107 0.50 -6.34 10.04
CA LEU A 107 -0.66 -5.59 9.55
C LEU A 107 -1.59 -6.55 8.81
N GLY A 108 -2.86 -6.63 9.23
CA GLY A 108 -3.85 -7.54 8.63
C GLY A 108 -3.46 -9.02 8.69
N GLY A 109 -2.68 -9.43 9.70
CA GLY A 109 -2.15 -10.80 9.83
C GLY A 109 -0.91 -11.09 8.97
N VAL A 110 -0.43 -10.14 8.17
CA VAL A 110 0.79 -10.26 7.37
C VAL A 110 1.95 -9.58 8.08
N GLY A 111 3.09 -10.28 8.20
CA GLY A 111 4.32 -9.75 8.79
C GLY A 111 5.24 -9.13 7.74
N TYR A 112 5.71 -7.91 7.99
CA TYR A 112 6.59 -7.15 7.10
C TYR A 112 7.92 -6.85 7.79
N HIS A 113 9.03 -7.15 7.12
CA HIS A 113 10.36 -6.78 7.62
C HIS A 113 10.55 -5.28 7.46
N MET A 114 10.92 -4.60 8.54
CA MET A 114 11.06 -3.15 8.54
C MET A 114 12.52 -2.72 8.39
N VAL A 115 12.69 -1.54 7.83
CA VAL A 115 13.96 -0.79 7.80
C VAL A 115 13.71 0.59 8.42
N ASN A 116 14.77 1.31 8.75
CA ASN A 116 14.68 2.57 9.48
C ASN A 116 13.78 3.61 8.78
N CYS A 117 13.91 3.79 7.47
CA CYS A 117 13.07 4.72 6.71
C CYS A 117 11.59 4.33 6.70
N GLY A 118 11.26 3.03 6.75
CA GLY A 118 9.89 2.53 6.83
C GLY A 118 9.24 2.83 8.18
N LEU A 119 9.98 2.64 9.29
CA LEU A 119 9.50 3.01 10.63
C LEU A 119 9.29 4.53 10.76
N ILE A 120 10.23 5.32 10.25
CA ILE A 120 10.10 6.79 10.28
C ILE A 120 8.90 7.25 9.44
N LEU A 121 8.67 6.64 8.27
CA LEU A 121 7.49 6.92 7.46
C LEU A 121 6.20 6.60 8.22
N LEU A 122 6.10 5.42 8.84
CA LEU A 122 4.94 5.02 9.65
C LEU A 122 4.64 6.04 10.76
N LYS A 123 5.67 6.44 11.51
CA LYS A 123 5.54 7.46 12.57
C LYS A 123 5.07 8.80 12.02
N MET A 124 5.66 9.26 10.92
CA MET A 124 5.24 10.51 10.28
C MET A 124 3.77 10.44 9.82
N LEU A 125 3.34 9.34 9.20
CA LEU A 125 1.95 9.17 8.77
C LEU A 125 0.98 9.18 9.95
N SER A 126 1.34 8.53 11.07
CA SER A 126 0.56 8.57 12.32
C SER A 126 0.42 10.00 12.85
N GLU A 127 1.51 10.76 12.90
CA GLU A 127 1.48 12.16 13.35
C GLU A 127 0.54 13.02 12.48
N TYR A 128 0.55 12.82 11.15
CA TYR A 128 -0.39 13.49 10.24
C TYR A 128 -1.84 13.08 10.49
N VAL A 129 -2.09 11.81 10.72
CA VAL A 129 -3.43 11.32 11.08
C VAL A 129 -3.92 11.98 12.37
N ASP A 130 -3.07 12.12 13.39
CA ASP A 130 -3.44 12.76 14.65
C ASP A 130 -3.65 14.26 14.49
N ILE A 131 -2.85 14.95 13.65
CA ILE A 131 -3.10 16.36 13.30
C ILE A 131 -4.48 16.51 12.64
N SER A 132 -4.87 15.61 11.73
CA SER A 132 -6.21 15.66 11.11
C SER A 132 -7.34 15.52 12.13
N LYS A 133 -7.15 14.68 13.17
CA LYS A 133 -8.13 14.51 14.26
C LYS A 133 -8.22 15.75 15.14
N CYS A 134 -7.08 16.34 15.50
CA CYS A 134 -6.99 17.49 16.40
C CYS A 134 -7.39 18.81 15.72
N LEU A 135 -7.14 18.95 14.42
CA LEU A 135 -7.39 20.16 13.64
C LEU A 135 -8.16 19.84 12.35
N PRO A 136 -9.48 19.53 12.43
CA PRO A 136 -10.28 19.15 11.25
C PRO A 136 -10.35 20.24 10.17
N SER A 137 -10.14 21.50 10.53
CA SER A 137 -10.05 22.62 9.57
C SER A 137 -8.85 22.51 8.63
N LEU A 138 -7.82 21.75 8.99
CA LEU A 138 -6.62 21.49 8.19
C LEU A 138 -6.63 20.10 7.52
N SER A 139 -7.73 19.34 7.61
CA SER A 139 -7.76 17.97 7.09
C SER A 139 -7.44 17.89 5.58
N PHE A 140 -7.82 18.92 4.81
CA PHE A 140 -7.52 18.97 3.38
C PHE A 140 -6.00 19.05 3.13
N GLU A 141 -5.33 20.01 3.79
CA GLU A 141 -3.89 20.24 3.70
C GLU A 141 -3.11 19.03 4.23
N VAL A 142 -3.62 18.38 5.29
CA VAL A 142 -3.04 17.15 5.83
C VAL A 142 -3.09 16.02 4.81
N VAL A 143 -4.23 15.78 4.16
CA VAL A 143 -4.34 14.73 3.13
C VAL A 143 -3.41 15.02 1.95
N GLN A 144 -3.37 16.27 1.46
CA GLN A 144 -2.44 16.65 0.40
C GLN A 144 -0.99 16.37 0.80
N ARG A 145 -0.61 16.69 2.04
CA ARG A 145 0.73 16.45 2.53
C ARG A 145 1.06 14.96 2.66
N VAL A 146 0.11 14.13 3.09
CA VAL A 146 0.26 12.66 3.11
C VAL A 146 0.48 12.11 1.71
N VAL A 147 -0.35 12.54 0.74
CA VAL A 147 -0.21 12.18 -0.69
C VAL A 147 1.18 12.56 -1.22
N GLU A 148 1.67 13.76 -0.93
CA GLU A 148 3.00 14.21 -1.31
C GLU A 148 4.12 13.35 -0.70
N ILE A 149 4.01 13.03 0.59
CA ILE A 149 4.99 12.20 1.30
C ILE A 149 5.08 10.81 0.67
N LEU A 150 3.95 10.18 0.38
CA LEU A 150 3.88 8.87 -0.25
C LEU A 150 4.50 8.89 -1.66
N LYS A 151 4.13 9.88 -2.50
CA LYS A 151 4.72 10.07 -3.84
C LYS A 151 6.24 10.23 -3.77
N HIS A 152 6.71 11.06 -2.85
CA HIS A 152 8.13 11.32 -2.68
C HIS A 152 8.89 10.10 -2.17
N PHE A 153 8.33 9.38 -1.20
CA PHE A 153 8.92 8.16 -0.67
C PHE A 153 9.09 7.10 -1.76
N ASN A 154 8.06 6.85 -2.57
CA ASN A 154 8.11 5.90 -3.67
C ASN A 154 9.15 6.29 -4.73
N THR A 155 9.03 7.53 -5.24
CA THR A 155 9.96 8.05 -6.26
C THR A 155 11.40 7.97 -5.79
N ARG A 156 11.68 8.38 -4.54
CA ARG A 156 13.03 8.39 -4.01
C ARG A 156 13.53 6.97 -3.73
N THR A 157 12.69 6.06 -3.27
CA THR A 157 13.03 4.64 -3.09
C THR A 157 13.44 4.00 -4.42
N CYS A 158 12.67 4.22 -5.48
CA CYS A 158 13.00 3.77 -6.83
C CYS A 158 14.35 4.33 -7.31
N GLN A 159 14.60 5.63 -7.11
CA GLN A 159 15.90 6.23 -7.46
C GLN A 159 17.07 5.62 -6.68
N LEU A 160 16.89 5.36 -5.39
CA LEU A 160 17.94 4.85 -4.52
C LEU A 160 18.26 3.38 -4.82
N VAL A 161 17.24 2.56 -5.06
CA VAL A 161 17.39 1.11 -5.21
C VAL A 161 17.50 0.72 -6.68
N LEU A 162 16.51 1.06 -7.51
CA LEU A 162 16.47 0.69 -8.93
C LEU A 162 17.41 1.57 -9.77
N GLY A 163 17.47 2.87 -9.45
CA GLY A 163 18.39 3.82 -10.09
C GLY A 163 19.82 3.80 -9.52
N ALA A 164 20.13 2.87 -8.62
CA ALA A 164 21.41 2.74 -7.92
C ALA A 164 21.88 4.02 -7.19
N GLY A 165 20.97 4.95 -6.87
CA GLY A 165 21.29 6.21 -6.20
C GLY A 165 21.88 6.01 -4.79
N ALA A 166 21.51 4.94 -4.09
CA ALA A 166 22.02 4.64 -2.75
C ALA A 166 23.54 4.35 -2.74
N MET A 167 24.13 3.99 -3.88
CA MET A 167 25.59 3.86 -4.00
C MET A 167 26.31 5.20 -3.85
N GLN A 168 25.65 6.29 -4.24
CA GLN A 168 26.22 7.64 -4.21
C GLN A 168 25.94 8.34 -2.89
N VAL A 169 24.72 8.21 -2.35
CA VAL A 169 24.28 8.99 -1.19
C VAL A 169 24.33 8.23 0.13
N SER A 170 24.14 6.91 0.09
CA SER A 170 24.12 6.05 1.30
C SER A 170 25.45 5.32 1.51
N GLY A 171 26.37 5.38 0.54
CA GLY A 171 27.69 4.75 0.59
C GLY A 171 27.68 3.24 0.34
N LEU A 172 26.60 2.69 -0.24
CA LEU A 172 26.53 1.26 -0.57
C LEU A 172 27.51 0.92 -1.71
N LYS A 173 28.29 -0.15 -1.55
CA LYS A 173 29.22 -0.61 -2.59
C LYS A 173 28.50 -1.22 -3.80
N SER A 174 27.32 -1.79 -3.59
CA SER A 174 26.45 -2.36 -4.62
C SER A 174 25.01 -2.42 -4.13
N ILE A 175 24.07 -2.48 -5.08
CA ILE A 175 22.67 -2.82 -4.79
C ILE A 175 22.50 -4.33 -4.96
N THR A 176 22.11 -5.02 -3.89
CA THR A 176 21.92 -6.48 -3.88
C THR A 176 20.44 -6.83 -3.90
N SER A 177 20.11 -8.08 -4.23
CA SER A 177 18.73 -8.60 -4.17
C SER A 177 18.09 -8.42 -2.78
N LYS A 178 18.88 -8.39 -1.70
CA LYS A 178 18.39 -8.13 -0.34
C LYS A 178 17.87 -6.70 -0.19
N HIS A 179 18.54 -5.70 -0.78
CA HIS A 179 18.06 -4.32 -0.75
C HIS A 179 16.75 -4.17 -1.52
N LEU A 180 16.64 -4.83 -2.68
CA LEU A 180 15.40 -4.84 -3.47
C LEU A 180 14.24 -5.50 -2.70
N ALA A 181 14.50 -6.64 -2.07
CA ALA A 181 13.51 -7.35 -1.28
C ALA A 181 13.00 -6.49 -0.12
N LEU A 182 13.89 -5.83 0.63
CA LEU A 182 13.49 -4.96 1.74
C LEU A 182 12.75 -3.71 1.24
N ALA A 183 13.19 -3.08 0.15
CA ALA A 183 12.46 -1.97 -0.45
C ALA A 183 11.04 -2.37 -0.87
N SER A 184 10.90 -3.52 -1.54
CA SER A 184 9.60 -4.08 -1.92
C SER A 184 8.72 -4.39 -0.70
N GLN A 185 9.30 -4.91 0.39
CA GLN A 185 8.59 -5.13 1.65
C GLN A 185 8.03 -3.84 2.24
N ILE A 186 8.81 -2.75 2.27
CA ILE A 186 8.33 -1.46 2.79
C ILE A 186 7.22 -0.89 1.91
N ILE A 187 7.38 -0.94 0.58
CA ILE A 187 6.35 -0.46 -0.34
C ILE A 187 5.06 -1.26 -0.20
N SER A 188 5.16 -2.59 -0.09
CA SER A 188 4.01 -3.48 0.16
C SER A 188 3.33 -3.17 1.49
N PHE A 189 4.10 -2.93 2.56
CA PHE A 189 3.57 -2.52 3.86
C PHE A 189 2.82 -1.19 3.76
N VAL A 190 3.41 -0.18 3.12
CA VAL A 190 2.78 1.14 2.92
C VAL A 190 1.49 1.02 2.12
N HIS A 191 1.50 0.23 1.05
CA HIS A 191 0.30 -0.04 0.24
C HIS A 191 -0.82 -0.64 1.10
N SER A 192 -0.51 -1.65 1.93
CA SER A 192 -1.49 -2.26 2.85
C SER A 192 -1.98 -1.30 3.94
N LEU A 193 -1.20 -0.28 4.30
CA LEU A 193 -1.54 0.70 5.35
C LEU A 193 -2.45 1.82 4.84
N ILE A 194 -2.41 2.14 3.54
CA ILE A 194 -3.19 3.25 2.95
C ILE A 194 -4.69 3.15 3.21
N PRO A 195 -5.36 1.98 3.12
CA PRO A 195 -6.78 1.87 3.42
C PRO A 195 -7.16 2.37 4.82
N ASP A 196 -6.35 2.05 5.84
CA ASP A 196 -6.57 2.49 7.22
C ASP A 196 -6.36 4.00 7.37
N ILE A 197 -5.28 4.52 6.80
CA ILE A 197 -4.99 5.97 6.78
C ILE A 197 -6.13 6.73 6.07
N ARG A 198 -6.55 6.25 4.90
CA ARG A 198 -7.65 6.83 4.12
C ARG A 198 -8.93 6.84 4.94
N ARG A 199 -9.26 5.74 5.60
CA ARG A 199 -10.47 5.68 6.42
C ARG A 199 -10.44 6.77 7.50
N VAL A 200 -9.34 6.91 8.25
CA VAL A 200 -9.26 7.88 9.35
C VAL A 200 -9.22 9.32 8.86
N LEU A 201 -8.43 9.63 7.83
CA LEU A 201 -8.25 11.02 7.35
C LEU A 201 -9.54 11.62 6.79
N PHE A 202 -10.41 10.80 6.21
CA PHE A 202 -11.60 11.28 5.50
C PHE A 202 -12.87 11.30 6.36
N LEU A 203 -12.79 10.90 7.65
CA LEU A 203 -13.94 10.89 8.56
C LEU A 203 -14.58 12.26 8.78
N LYS A 204 -13.79 13.33 8.72
CA LYS A 204 -14.22 14.70 9.05
C LYS A 204 -14.18 15.65 7.86
N ILE A 205 -13.90 15.14 6.66
CA ILE A 205 -13.78 15.96 5.45
C ILE A 205 -15.17 16.13 4.83
N PRO A 206 -15.62 17.38 4.54
CA PRO A 206 -16.86 17.62 3.82
C PRO A 206 -16.87 16.95 2.44
N GLU A 207 -18.02 16.37 2.06
CA GLU A 207 -18.17 15.54 0.85
C GLU A 207 -17.72 16.26 -0.44
N ALA A 208 -17.91 17.57 -0.51
CA ALA A 208 -17.52 18.41 -1.66
C ALA A 208 -16.03 18.35 -2.03
N ARG A 209 -15.12 18.12 -1.05
CA ARG A 209 -13.67 18.02 -1.29
C ARG A 209 -13.13 16.59 -1.21
N LYS A 210 -13.93 15.67 -0.67
CA LYS A 210 -13.57 14.28 -0.43
C LYS A 210 -13.28 13.52 -1.71
N HIS A 211 -14.11 13.65 -2.74
CA HIS A 211 -13.91 12.93 -4.01
C HIS A 211 -12.55 13.24 -4.67
N LEU A 212 -12.15 14.51 -4.74
CA LEU A 212 -10.86 14.92 -5.32
C LEU A 212 -9.67 14.37 -4.52
N LEU A 213 -9.74 14.43 -3.20
CA LEU A 213 -8.67 13.94 -2.35
C LEU A 213 -8.57 12.41 -2.38
N MET A 214 -9.71 11.71 -2.49
CA MET A 214 -9.74 10.25 -2.64
C MET A 214 -9.06 9.84 -3.95
N SER A 215 -9.40 10.49 -5.08
CA SER A 215 -8.78 10.17 -6.36
C SER A 215 -7.28 10.47 -6.40
N GLU A 216 -6.82 11.51 -5.69
CA GLU A 216 -5.39 11.78 -5.50
C GLU A 216 -4.68 10.63 -4.77
N LEU A 217 -5.26 10.15 -3.66
CA LEU A 217 -4.69 9.06 -2.88
C LEU A 217 -4.74 7.72 -3.62
N ASP A 218 -5.82 7.43 -4.32
CA ASP A 218 -5.96 6.22 -5.14
C ASP A 218 -4.92 6.20 -6.27
N ARG A 219 -4.65 7.35 -6.90
CA ARG A 219 -3.58 7.47 -7.90
C ARG A 219 -2.19 7.22 -7.33
N VAL A 220 -1.94 7.64 -6.08
CA VAL A 220 -0.68 7.30 -5.38
C VAL A 220 -0.59 5.81 -5.13
N THR A 221 -1.69 5.19 -4.70
CA THR A 221 -1.77 3.77 -4.38
C THR A 221 -1.46 2.91 -5.61
N GLN A 222 -1.96 3.29 -6.79
CA GLN A 222 -1.66 2.62 -8.06
C GLN A 222 -0.20 2.76 -8.51
N GLY A 223 0.52 3.76 -8.01
CA GLY A 223 1.91 4.01 -8.35
C GLY A 223 2.93 3.36 -7.41
N LEU A 224 2.47 2.78 -6.30
CA LEU A 224 3.29 2.02 -5.36
C LEU A 224 3.53 0.59 -5.85
#